data_AF-A0A7X9JL61-F1
#
_entry.id   AF-A0A7X9JL61-F1
#
_cell.length_a   1.000
_cell.length_b   1.000
_cell.length_c   1.000
_cell.angle_alpha   90.00
_cell.angle_beta   90.00
_cell.angle_gamma   90.00
#
_symmetry.space_group_name_H-M   'P 1'
#
loop_
_entity.id
_entity.type
_entity.pdbx_description
1 polymer ?
#
loop_
_entity_poly.entity_id
_entity_poly.type
_entity_poly.pdbx_seq_one_letter_code
_entity_poly.pdbx_strand_id
1 'polypeptide(L)'
;MKAILFVLIAIIYSNIYAQIGKDCNNPCVINNLPFNLTGQTTQGYGNDYNETMACNSLYMSGNDIVFSYTPSTNIDITIKLTNTNVLVGLFVLDGCPDSPS
;
A
#
# COMPACT_ATOMS: atom_id res chain seq x y z
N MET A 1 2.76 1.92 50.44
CA MET A 1 3.19 2.85 49.37
C MET A 1 4.06 2.08 48.40
N LYS A 2 3.51 1.68 47.24
CA LYS A 2 4.25 1.01 46.17
C LYS A 2 4.61 2.10 45.15
N ALA A 3 5.88 2.44 45.05
CA ALA A 3 6.37 3.34 44.02
C ALA A 3 6.25 2.64 42.66
N ILE A 4 5.28 3.07 41.85
CA ILE A 4 5.15 2.65 40.46
C ILE A 4 6.20 3.43 39.67
N LEU A 5 7.22 2.71 39.21
CA LEU A 5 8.30 3.19 38.38
C LEU A 5 7.72 3.67 37.03
N PHE A 6 7.60 4.97 36.84
CA PHE A 6 7.31 5.57 35.53
C PHE A 6 8.53 5.37 34.64
N VAL A 7 8.50 4.34 33.80
CA VAL A 7 9.42 4.21 32.68
C VAL A 7 9.13 5.36 31.72
N LEU A 8 10.03 6.34 31.69
CA LEU A 8 10.10 7.35 30.64
C LEU A 8 10.48 6.64 29.34
N ILE A 9 9.49 6.14 28.61
CA ILE A 9 9.65 5.69 27.24
C ILE A 9 9.87 6.96 26.40
N ALA A 10 11.11 7.21 26.01
CA ALA A 10 11.40 8.16 24.94
C ALA A 10 10.71 7.64 23.67
N ILE A 11 9.59 8.26 23.30
CA ILE A 11 8.91 8.00 22.02
C ILE A 11 9.82 8.55 20.94
N ILE A 12 10.64 7.67 20.37
CA ILE A 12 11.39 7.94 19.15
C ILE A 12 10.35 7.91 18.04
N TYR A 13 10.03 9.06 17.43
CA TYR A 13 9.09 9.20 16.31
C TYR A 13 9.67 8.59 15.03
N SER A 14 9.92 7.28 15.02
CA SER A 14 10.02 6.56 13.75
C SER A 14 8.59 6.32 13.28
N ASN A 15 8.20 6.96 12.19
CA ASN A 15 6.91 6.71 11.50
C ASN A 15 6.93 5.31 10.88
N ILE A 16 6.91 4.28 11.72
CA ILE A 16 6.81 2.88 11.29
C ILE A 16 5.33 2.63 11.04
N TYR A 17 4.89 2.88 9.81
CA TYR A 17 3.56 2.51 9.38
C TYR A 17 3.53 0.99 9.13
N ALA A 18 3.21 0.21 10.15
CA ALA A 18 3.14 -1.26 10.05
C ALA A 18 1.77 -1.77 9.53
N GLN A 19 0.99 -0.91 8.88
CA GLN A 19 -0.35 -1.27 8.41
C GLN A 19 -0.30 -2.11 7.12
N ILE A 20 -1.20 -3.09 7.03
CA ILE A 20 -1.35 -3.92 5.82
C ILE A 20 -1.66 -3.02 4.63
N GLY A 21 -0.94 -3.22 3.52
CA GLY A 21 -1.03 -2.44 2.30
C GLY A 21 -0.09 -1.24 2.27
N LYS A 22 0.78 -1.05 3.27
CA LYS A 22 1.73 0.07 3.34
C LYS A 22 2.66 0.12 2.13
N ASP A 23 3.34 -0.99 1.91
CA ASP A 23 4.40 -1.13 0.94
C ASP A 23 4.42 -2.58 0.45
N CYS A 24 5.43 -2.91 -0.34
CA CYS A 24 5.65 -4.26 -0.82
C CYS A 24 6.11 -5.26 0.24
N ASN A 25 6.65 -4.80 1.38
CA ASN A 25 7.05 -5.67 2.48
C ASN A 25 5.86 -6.08 3.33
N ASN A 26 4.79 -5.28 3.34
CA ASN A 26 3.54 -5.57 4.03
C ASN A 26 2.32 -5.25 3.15
N PRO A 27 2.11 -5.97 2.03
CA PRO A 27 1.03 -5.68 1.10
C PRO A 27 -0.31 -6.23 1.61
N CYS A 28 -1.42 -5.73 1.06
CA CYS A 28 -2.71 -6.38 1.17
C CYS A 28 -2.74 -7.60 0.23
N VAL A 29 -2.53 -8.79 0.80
CA VAL A 29 -2.51 -10.06 0.04
C VAL A 29 -3.93 -10.48 -0.33
N ILE A 30 -4.19 -10.58 -1.63
CA ILE A 30 -5.44 -11.12 -2.19
C ILE A 30 -5.26 -12.63 -2.36
N ASN A 31 -5.98 -13.44 -1.58
CA ASN A 31 -5.86 -14.89 -1.65
C ASN A 31 -6.86 -15.54 -2.63
N ASN A 32 -7.98 -14.87 -2.92
CA ASN A 32 -9.06 -15.41 -3.74
C ASN A 32 -9.76 -14.31 -4.53
N LEU A 33 -10.28 -14.67 -5.70
CA LEU A 33 -11.16 -13.83 -6.51
C LEU A 33 -12.60 -14.41 -6.48
N PRO A 34 -13.65 -13.57 -6.45
CA PRO A 34 -13.61 -12.10 -6.49
C PRO A 34 -13.17 -11.49 -5.16
N PHE A 35 -12.42 -10.39 -5.22
CA PHE A 35 -12.00 -9.59 -4.08
C PHE A 35 -12.66 -8.21 -4.17
N ASN A 36 -13.31 -7.77 -3.09
CA ASN A 36 -14.04 -6.51 -3.04
C ASN A 36 -13.78 -5.78 -1.73
N LEU A 37 -13.52 -4.47 -1.81
CA LEU A 37 -13.37 -3.57 -0.68
C LEU A 37 -14.20 -2.30 -0.90
N THR A 38 -14.63 -1.68 0.19
CA THR A 38 -15.30 -0.38 0.18
C THR A 38 -14.63 0.56 1.20
N GLY A 39 -14.85 1.87 1.04
CA GLY A 39 -14.37 2.88 1.99
C GLY A 39 -12.84 3.02 2.08
N GLN A 40 -12.11 2.66 1.03
CA GLN A 40 -10.65 2.74 1.02
C GLN A 40 -10.17 4.19 0.81
N THR A 41 -9.07 4.53 1.46
CA THR A 41 -8.33 5.78 1.28
C THR A 41 -6.84 5.49 1.35
N THR A 42 -6.04 6.06 0.44
CA THR A 42 -4.58 5.92 0.50
C THR A 42 -3.96 6.84 1.55
N GLN A 43 -4.75 7.70 2.19
CA GLN A 43 -4.26 8.55 3.28
C GLN A 43 -3.72 7.70 4.45
N GLY A 44 -2.53 8.06 4.92
CA GLY A 44 -1.87 7.34 6.02
C GLY A 44 -1.05 6.13 5.60
N TYR A 45 -1.07 5.77 4.31
CA TYR A 45 -0.19 4.74 3.76
C TYR A 45 1.16 5.28 3.28
N GLY A 46 1.44 6.58 3.44
CA GLY A 46 2.72 7.18 3.05
C GLY A 46 2.99 7.16 1.54
N ASN A 47 4.06 7.83 1.14
CA ASN A 47 4.47 8.06 -0.25
C ASN A 47 5.83 7.39 -0.45
N ASP A 48 5.83 6.09 -0.71
CA ASP A 48 7.07 5.28 -0.86
C ASP A 48 7.53 5.18 -2.31
N TYR A 49 6.62 5.42 -3.26
CA TYR A 49 6.88 5.29 -4.69
C TYR A 49 6.81 6.65 -5.37
N ASN A 50 7.34 6.75 -6.59
CA ASN A 50 7.28 8.00 -7.34
C ASN A 50 7.09 7.73 -8.84
N GLU A 51 6.95 8.81 -9.61
CA GLU A 51 6.67 8.74 -11.04
C GLU A 51 7.70 7.90 -11.81
N THR A 52 8.97 7.94 -11.42
CA THR A 52 10.04 7.20 -12.12
C THR A 52 9.91 5.69 -12.01
N MET A 53 9.15 5.21 -11.01
CA MET A 53 8.90 3.80 -10.71
C MET A 53 7.67 3.24 -11.44
N ALA A 54 6.89 4.09 -12.12
CA ALA A 54 5.69 3.69 -12.83
C ALA A 54 5.50 4.45 -14.14
N CYS A 55 6.42 4.23 -15.08
CA CYS A 55 6.39 4.79 -16.44
C CYS A 55 6.27 6.32 -16.48
N ASN A 56 6.88 7.04 -15.52
CA ASN A 56 6.82 8.50 -15.38
C ASN A 56 5.40 9.05 -15.18
N SER A 57 4.50 8.25 -14.61
CA SER A 57 3.15 8.70 -14.27
C SER A 57 3.15 9.53 -12.99
N LEU A 58 2.71 10.78 -13.09
CA LEU A 58 2.52 11.65 -11.92
C LEU A 58 1.44 11.14 -10.95
N TYR A 59 0.62 10.16 -11.37
CA TYR A 59 -0.34 9.53 -10.47
C TYR A 59 0.29 8.55 -9.47
N MET A 60 1.60 8.27 -9.58
CA MET A 60 2.37 7.45 -8.63
C MET A 60 3.11 8.30 -7.58
N SER A 61 3.03 9.64 -7.63
CA SER A 61 3.74 10.52 -6.68
C SER A 61 2.95 10.76 -5.39
N GLY A 62 1.89 9.99 -5.14
CA GLY A 62 0.94 10.19 -4.06
C GLY A 62 1.15 9.21 -2.90
N ASN A 63 0.15 9.10 -2.01
CA ASN A 63 0.12 7.94 -1.13
C ASN A 63 -0.56 6.77 -1.85
N ASP A 64 -0.09 5.56 -1.62
CA ASP A 64 -0.56 4.35 -2.29
C ASP A 64 -0.98 3.26 -1.30
N ILE A 65 -1.92 2.41 -1.70
CA ILE A 65 -2.16 1.12 -1.02
C ILE A 65 -1.63 0.03 -1.95
N VAL A 66 -0.74 -0.81 -1.43
CA VAL A 66 -0.18 -1.93 -2.18
C VAL A 66 -1.05 -3.18 -1.99
N PHE A 67 -1.48 -3.74 -3.11
CA PHE A 67 -2.13 -5.04 -3.16
C PHE A 67 -1.19 -6.03 -3.86
N SER A 68 -1.20 -7.29 -3.42
CA SER A 68 -0.48 -8.38 -4.09
C SER A 68 -1.43 -9.52 -4.43
N TYR A 69 -1.25 -10.09 -5.60
CA TYR A 69 -2.00 -11.24 -6.06
C TYR A 69 -1.11 -12.13 -6.93
N THR A 70 -0.98 -13.40 -6.56
CA THR A 70 -0.26 -14.41 -7.34
C THR A 70 -1.27 -15.45 -7.83
N PRO A 71 -1.68 -15.42 -9.11
CA PRO A 71 -2.58 -16.44 -9.63
C PRO A 71 -1.86 -17.79 -9.76
N SER A 72 -2.57 -18.89 -9.53
CA SER A 72 -2.02 -20.25 -9.68
C SER A 72 -1.90 -20.70 -11.14
N THR A 73 -2.57 -20.02 -12.06
CA THR A 73 -2.60 -20.28 -13.50
C THR A 73 -2.78 -18.95 -14.24
N ASN A 74 -2.54 -18.94 -15.55
CA ASN A 74 -2.81 -17.74 -16.36
C ASN A 74 -4.32 -17.48 -16.42
N ILE A 75 -4.73 -16.30 -16.00
CA ILE A 75 -6.13 -15.87 -15.97
C ILE A 75 -6.26 -14.42 -16.42
N ASP A 76 -7.44 -14.08 -16.92
CA ASP A 76 -7.82 -12.69 -17.15
C ASP A 76 -8.36 -12.08 -15.86
N ILE A 77 -7.85 -10.90 -15.49
CA ILE A 77 -8.28 -10.17 -14.29
C ILE A 77 -8.93 -8.86 -14.71
N THR A 78 -10.16 -8.63 -14.24
CA THR A 78 -10.81 -7.33 -14.33
C THR A 78 -10.67 -6.60 -13.01
N ILE A 79 -10.04 -5.42 -13.03
CA ILE A 79 -9.93 -4.53 -11.88
C ILE A 79 -10.86 -3.34 -12.11
N LYS A 80 -11.71 -3.05 -11.13
CA LYS A 80 -12.67 -1.95 -11.21
C LYS A 80 -12.59 -1.10 -9.96
N LEU A 81 -12.23 0.17 -10.13
CA LEU A 81 -12.38 1.20 -9.11
C LEU A 81 -13.69 1.96 -9.38
N THR A 82 -14.43 2.29 -8.31
CA THR A 82 -15.64 3.10 -8.39
C THR A 82 -15.60 4.19 -7.33
N ASN A 83 -16.34 5.29 -7.56
CA ASN A 83 -16.43 6.41 -6.63
C ASN A 83 -15.05 7.01 -6.25
N THR A 84 -14.15 7.13 -7.22
CA THR A 84 -12.80 7.67 -7.05
C THR A 84 -12.78 9.19 -7.13
N ASN A 85 -11.74 9.80 -6.53
CA ASN A 85 -11.45 11.22 -6.70
C ASN A 85 -10.75 11.48 -8.07
N VAL A 86 -10.54 12.75 -8.43
CA VAL A 86 -9.94 13.18 -9.71
C VAL A 86 -8.45 12.81 -9.87
N LEU A 87 -7.75 12.53 -8.77
CA LEU A 87 -6.32 12.17 -8.75
C LEU A 87 -6.11 10.75 -8.22
N VAL A 88 -6.72 9.76 -8.89
CA VAL A 88 -6.53 8.34 -8.56
C VAL A 88 -5.80 7.64 -9.69
N GLY A 89 -4.67 7.01 -9.36
CA GLY A 89 -3.96 6.07 -10.22
C GLY A 89 -4.30 4.62 -9.87
N LEU A 90 -4.24 3.74 -10.86
CA LEU A 90 -4.20 2.29 -10.68
C LEU A 90 -3.05 1.75 -11.52
N PHE A 91 -2.13 1.07 -10.87
CA PHE A 91 -0.94 0.52 -11.50
C PHE A 91 -0.93 -0.99 -11.29
N VAL A 92 -0.76 -1.73 -12.39
CA VAL A 92 -0.57 -3.17 -12.37
C VAL A 92 0.85 -3.42 -12.84
N LEU A 93 1.65 -4.00 -11.96
CA LEU A 93 3.08 -4.23 -12.16
C LEU A 93 3.38 -5.70 -11.87
N ASP A 94 4.44 -6.20 -12.49
CA ASP A 94 5.04 -7.48 -12.11
C ASP A 94 6.14 -7.20 -11.08
N GLY A 95 5.85 -7.49 -9.82
CA GLY A 95 6.72 -7.13 -8.70
C GLY A 95 6.49 -5.70 -8.18
N CYS A 96 7.44 -5.22 -7.37
CA CYS A 96 7.33 -3.95 -6.66
C CYS A 96 7.79 -2.77 -7.53
N PRO A 97 7.17 -1.58 -7.40
CA PRO A 97 7.52 -0.41 -8.22
C PRO A 97 9.00 0.01 -8.09
N ASP A 98 9.60 -0.23 -6.92
CA ASP A 98 10.97 0.12 -6.58
C ASP A 98 11.96 -1.03 -6.79
N SER A 99 11.51 -2.18 -7.31
CA SER A 99 12.41 -3.28 -7.63
C SER A 99 13.22 -2.97 -8.90
N PRO A 100 14.55 -3.16 -8.89
CA PRO A 100 15.36 -2.96 -10.08
C PRO A 100 14.94 -3.96 -11.17
N SER A 101 14.69 -3.43 -12.37
CA SER A 101 14.41 -4.20 -13.60
C SER A 101 15.62 -4.96 -14.09
#